data_AF-A0A383CM61-F1
#
_entry.id   AF-A0A383CM61-F1
#
_cell.length_a   1.000
_cell.length_b   1.000
_cell.length_c   1.000
_cell.angle_alpha   90.00
_cell.angle_beta   90.00
_cell.angle_gamma   90.00
#
_symmetry.space_group_name_H-M   'P 1'
#
loop_
_entity.id
_entity.type
_entity.pdbx_description
1 polymer ?
#
loop_
_entity_poly.entity_id
_entity_poly.type
_entity_poly.pdbx_seq_one_letter_code
_entity_poly.pdbx_strand_id
1 'polypeptide(L)'
;FDKVSNFVGYGFCRSHAAAFARTVYQSAWLKFHYPGPYMAAVMQARPGMYNQQTLEEEAKRLGFPILVPDINYSGMRFDLERHDGRLSIRKPLTSVKAVSADIAQRLAWARMSGPFEDLEDLFRRVTVPRKALDSLARSGAFDCLTGSTRQALWAAGVMSQRIDSLYTPAFLPPPLITSEEIPTLPPLTKHERILWDLKSHDAGRLHPLTLARRLLNELGAQTIQTCYRVAAIGDEPQVT
;
A
#
# COMPACT_ATOMS: atom_id res chain seq x y z
N PHE A 1 -6.52 -37.55 43.25
CA PHE A 1 -6.18 -38.28 42.01
C PHE A 1 -7.20 -37.97 40.91
N ASP A 2 -8.49 -38.25 41.12
CA ASP A 2 -9.56 -38.07 40.12
C ASP A 2 -9.61 -36.67 39.50
N LYS A 3 -9.44 -35.62 40.32
CA LYS A 3 -9.38 -34.24 39.83
C LYS A 3 -8.25 -33.99 38.83
N VAL A 4 -7.07 -34.57 39.03
CA VAL A 4 -5.90 -34.40 38.15
C VAL A 4 -6.01 -35.28 36.91
N SER A 5 -6.56 -36.50 37.06
CA SER A 5 -6.80 -37.45 35.97
C SER A 5 -7.65 -36.84 34.86
N ASN A 6 -8.62 -35.99 35.21
CA ASN A 6 -9.48 -35.31 34.23
C ASN A 6 -8.75 -34.28 33.34
N PHE A 7 -7.54 -33.82 33.72
CA PHE A 7 -6.78 -32.79 32.97
C PHE A 7 -5.65 -33.36 32.10
N VAL A 8 -5.39 -34.67 32.16
CA VAL A 8 -4.25 -35.29 31.44
C VAL A 8 -4.32 -35.05 29.92
N GLY A 9 -5.53 -34.99 29.34
CA GLY A 9 -5.73 -34.67 27.92
C GLY A 9 -5.57 -33.20 27.53
N TYR A 10 -5.56 -32.28 28.51
CA TYR A 10 -5.42 -30.82 28.29
C TYR A 10 -4.11 -30.26 28.86
N GLY A 11 -3.22 -31.11 29.38
CA GLY A 11 -1.93 -30.72 29.90
C GLY A 11 -1.04 -30.15 28.79
N PHE A 12 -0.51 -28.95 28.99
CA PHE A 12 0.39 -28.29 28.03
C PHE A 12 1.80 -28.14 28.60
N CYS A 13 2.80 -28.26 27.74
CA CYS A 13 4.20 -28.12 28.14
C CYS A 13 4.51 -26.66 28.54
N ARG A 14 4.75 -26.42 29.83
CA ARG A 14 4.99 -25.08 30.39
C ARG A 14 6.19 -24.37 29.76
N SER A 15 7.29 -25.09 29.50
CA SER A 15 8.49 -24.48 28.90
C SER A 15 8.24 -24.00 27.47
N HIS A 16 7.53 -24.80 26.67
CA HIS A 16 7.09 -24.43 25.33
C HIS A 16 6.16 -23.20 25.36
N ALA A 17 5.13 -23.21 26.23
CA ALA A 17 4.24 -22.05 26.39
C ALA A 17 4.99 -20.77 26.78
N ALA A 18 5.93 -20.86 27.73
CA ALA A 18 6.70 -19.72 28.20
C ALA A 18 7.56 -19.09 27.10
N ALA A 19 8.14 -19.92 26.21
CA ALA A 19 8.93 -19.43 25.09
C ALA A 19 8.08 -18.60 24.11
N PHE A 20 6.88 -19.08 23.73
CA PHE A 20 5.97 -18.32 22.87
C PHE A 20 5.39 -17.08 23.56
N ALA A 21 5.04 -17.19 24.84
CA ALA A 21 4.52 -16.08 25.63
C ALA A 21 5.50 -14.90 25.66
N ARG A 22 6.81 -15.17 25.74
CA ARG A 22 7.85 -14.14 25.67
C ARG A 22 7.83 -13.40 24.32
N THR A 23 7.74 -14.11 23.20
CA THR A 23 7.66 -13.48 21.87
C THR A 23 6.40 -12.63 21.72
N VAL A 24 5.25 -13.14 22.18
CA VAL A 24 3.98 -12.39 22.17
C VAL A 24 4.08 -11.12 23.00
N TYR A 25 4.66 -11.22 24.21
CA TYR A 25 4.86 -10.07 25.09
C TYR A 25 5.76 -9.01 24.45
N GLN A 26 6.88 -9.42 23.85
CA GLN A 26 7.79 -8.50 23.15
C GLN A 26 7.12 -7.80 21.97
N SER A 27 6.36 -8.53 21.14
CA SER A 27 5.60 -7.96 20.03
C SER A 27 4.50 -7.00 20.50
N ALA A 28 3.78 -7.36 21.57
CA ALA A 28 2.76 -6.50 22.16
C ALA A 28 3.37 -5.22 22.74
N TRP A 29 4.50 -5.32 23.43
CA TRP A 29 5.24 -4.18 23.95
C TRP A 29 5.70 -3.23 22.84
N LEU A 30 6.25 -3.76 21.75
CA LEU A 30 6.63 -2.97 20.57
C LEU A 30 5.42 -2.31 19.90
N LYS A 31 4.31 -3.02 19.75
CA LYS A 31 3.07 -2.47 19.19
C LYS A 31 2.50 -1.34 20.07
N PHE A 32 2.60 -1.47 21.39
CA PHE A 32 2.09 -0.47 22.33
C PHE A 32 2.94 0.80 22.35
N HIS A 33 4.27 0.67 22.43
CA HIS A 33 5.17 1.83 22.56
C HIS A 33 5.62 2.42 21.21
N TYR A 34 5.75 1.60 20.17
CA TYR A 34 6.24 2.00 18.84
C TYR A 34 5.35 1.45 17.71
N PRO A 35 4.04 1.75 17.70
CA PRO A 35 3.08 1.16 16.75
C PRO A 35 3.47 1.41 15.28
N GLY A 36 3.93 2.60 14.93
CA GLY A 36 4.32 2.94 13.55
C GLY A 36 5.44 2.04 13.01
N PRO A 37 6.66 2.09 13.60
CA PRO A 37 7.78 1.24 13.19
C PRO A 37 7.46 -0.24 13.26
N TYR A 38 6.72 -0.67 14.30
CA TYR A 38 6.28 -2.05 14.42
C TYR A 38 5.41 -2.48 13.24
N MET A 39 4.39 -1.68 12.87
CA MET A 39 3.52 -2.00 11.73
C MET A 39 4.29 -2.02 10.41
N ALA A 40 5.19 -1.08 10.16
CA ALA A 40 6.05 -1.08 8.97
C ALA A 40 6.93 -2.35 8.90
N ALA A 41 7.52 -2.75 10.02
CA ALA A 41 8.33 -3.97 10.11
C ALA A 41 7.51 -5.25 9.88
N VAL A 42 6.30 -5.34 10.46
CA VAL A 42 5.40 -6.49 10.27
C VAL A 42 4.93 -6.60 8.81
N MET A 43 4.59 -5.47 8.18
CA MET A 43 4.24 -5.43 6.74
C MET A 43 5.41 -5.87 5.86
N GLN A 44 6.64 -5.49 6.21
CA GLN A 44 7.83 -5.91 5.50
C GLN A 44 8.13 -7.40 5.67
N ALA A 45 7.97 -7.93 6.88
CA ALA A 45 8.29 -9.32 7.21
C ALA A 45 7.30 -10.33 6.59
N ARG A 46 6.05 -9.91 6.33
CA ARG A 46 4.97 -10.75 5.77
C ARG A 46 4.87 -12.13 6.44
N PRO A 47 4.44 -12.21 7.71
CA PRO A 47 4.37 -13.47 8.47
C PRO A 47 3.36 -14.50 7.93
N GLY A 48 2.71 -14.25 6.79
CA GLY A 48 1.83 -15.20 6.08
C GLY A 48 0.42 -15.36 6.64
N MET A 49 0.18 -15.04 7.91
CA MET A 49 -1.13 -15.20 8.55
C MET A 49 -2.19 -14.19 8.07
N TYR A 50 -1.77 -12.98 7.73
CA TYR A 50 -2.67 -11.88 7.35
C TYR A 50 -2.32 -11.38 5.94
N ASN A 51 -3.36 -11.04 5.17
CA ASN A 51 -3.15 -10.35 3.90
C ASN A 51 -2.65 -8.91 4.14
N GLN A 52 -2.04 -8.33 3.11
CA GLN A 52 -1.46 -6.99 3.19
C GLN A 52 -2.51 -5.93 3.56
N GLN A 53 -3.71 -6.03 2.99
CA GLN A 53 -4.80 -5.09 3.27
C GLN A 53 -5.21 -5.10 4.75
N THR A 54 -5.24 -6.25 5.42
CA THR A 54 -5.58 -6.33 6.86
C THR A 54 -4.56 -5.59 7.71
N LEU A 55 -3.27 -5.76 7.41
CA LEU A 55 -2.20 -5.04 8.11
C LEU A 55 -2.29 -3.53 7.88
N GLU A 56 -2.59 -3.11 6.65
CA GLU A 56 -2.73 -1.70 6.28
C GLU A 56 -3.93 -1.05 6.97
N GLU A 57 -5.07 -1.73 7.06
CA GLU A 57 -6.24 -1.23 7.79
C GLU A 57 -5.98 -1.16 9.30
N GLU A 58 -5.20 -2.08 9.87
CA GLU A 58 -4.80 -2.00 11.28
C GLU A 58 -3.89 -0.79 11.54
N ALA A 59 -2.91 -0.53 10.66
CA ALA A 59 -2.08 0.65 10.77
C ALA A 59 -2.90 1.95 10.68
N LYS A 60 -3.89 2.01 9.78
CA LYS A 60 -4.82 3.15 9.69
C LYS A 60 -5.62 3.32 10.98
N ARG A 61 -6.09 2.23 11.62
CA ARG A 61 -6.79 2.28 12.92
C ARG A 61 -5.90 2.78 14.05
N LEU A 62 -4.61 2.47 14.02
CA LEU A 62 -3.60 2.97 14.96
C LEU A 62 -3.18 4.42 14.68
N GLY A 63 -3.75 5.08 13.66
CA GLY A 63 -3.48 6.47 13.32
C GLY A 63 -2.33 6.68 12.33
N PHE A 64 -1.81 5.62 11.71
CA PHE A 64 -0.75 5.68 10.70
C PHE A 64 -1.34 5.46 9.30
N PRO A 65 -1.65 6.53 8.54
CA PRO A 65 -2.16 6.38 7.19
C PRO A 65 -1.10 5.75 6.28
N ILE A 66 -1.58 5.03 5.27
CA ILE A 66 -0.73 4.32 4.31
C ILE A 66 -0.63 5.16 3.04
N LEU A 67 0.60 5.53 2.68
CA LEU A 67 0.90 6.25 1.46
C LEU A 67 1.24 5.25 0.35
N VAL A 68 0.76 5.55 -0.85
CA VAL A 68 1.10 4.76 -2.03
C VAL A 68 2.58 4.85 -2.38
N PRO A 69 3.10 3.90 -3.18
CA PRO A 69 4.43 4.02 -3.73
C PRO A 69 4.55 5.35 -4.49
N ASP A 70 5.70 5.99 -4.38
CA ASP A 70 6.05 7.23 -5.08
C ASP A 70 7.49 7.09 -5.59
N ILE A 71 7.75 7.43 -6.84
CA ILE A 71 9.07 7.26 -7.45
C ILE A 71 10.17 8.08 -6.77
N ASN A 72 9.82 9.25 -6.22
CA ASN A 72 10.76 10.19 -5.61
C ASN A 72 10.93 9.96 -4.11
N TYR A 73 9.95 9.35 -3.43
CA TYR A 73 10.01 9.15 -1.98
C TYR A 73 10.15 7.68 -1.57
N SER A 74 9.49 6.74 -2.25
CA SER A 74 9.51 5.33 -1.84
C SER A 74 10.87 4.69 -2.00
N GLY A 75 11.24 3.88 -1.01
CA GLY A 75 12.40 2.98 -1.06
C GLY A 75 12.02 1.56 -1.47
N MET A 76 12.88 0.61 -1.07
CA MET A 76 12.67 -0.82 -1.33
C MET A 76 11.92 -1.54 -0.20
N ARG A 77 11.76 -0.89 0.96
CA ARG A 77 11.06 -1.42 2.14
C ARG A 77 10.01 -0.45 2.64
N PHE A 78 9.05 -0.95 3.40
CA PHE A 78 8.11 -0.08 4.13
C PHE A 78 8.89 0.84 5.05
N ASP A 79 8.56 2.12 5.00
CA ASP A 79 9.25 3.15 5.78
C ASP A 79 8.25 4.13 6.41
N LEU A 80 8.68 4.81 7.46
CA LEU A 80 7.93 5.89 8.08
C LEU A 80 8.45 7.25 7.63
N GLU A 81 7.51 8.10 7.27
CA GLU A 81 7.78 9.48 6.91
C GLU A 81 6.71 10.40 7.49
N ARG A 82 7.05 11.68 7.59
CA ARG A 82 6.08 12.71 7.92
C ARG A 82 5.47 13.23 6.62
N HIS A 83 4.17 13.10 6.49
CA HIS A 83 3.37 13.62 5.39
C HIS A 83 2.23 14.45 5.97
N ASP A 84 2.07 15.70 5.52
CA ASP A 84 1.07 16.65 6.02
C ASP A 84 1.04 16.77 7.55
N GLY A 85 2.23 16.79 8.18
CA GLY A 85 2.37 16.92 9.64
C GLY A 85 2.02 15.65 10.44
N ARG A 86 1.72 14.52 9.78
CA ARG A 86 1.39 13.24 10.43
C ARG A 86 2.41 12.15 10.05
N LEU A 87 2.70 11.26 11.00
CA LEU A 87 3.51 10.07 10.73
C LEU A 87 2.69 9.08 9.90
N SER A 88 3.23 8.69 8.75
CA SER A 88 2.57 7.85 7.76
C SER A 88 3.52 6.74 7.31
N ILE A 89 2.97 5.61 6.89
CA ILE A 89 3.77 4.48 6.38
C ILE A 89 3.74 4.52 4.86
N ARG A 90 4.91 4.66 4.24
CA ARG A 90 5.10 4.67 2.79
C ARG A 90 5.29 3.25 2.26
N LYS A 91 4.50 2.86 1.25
CA LYS A 91 4.71 1.60 0.55
C LYS A 91 6.02 1.64 -0.26
N PRO A 92 6.78 0.53 -0.30
CA PRO A 92 7.95 0.45 -1.15
C PRO A 92 7.59 0.25 -2.62
N LEU A 93 8.54 0.55 -3.51
CA LEU A 93 8.42 0.25 -4.95
C LEU A 93 8.28 -1.26 -5.20
N THR A 94 8.92 -2.08 -4.37
CA THR A 94 8.84 -3.56 -4.40
C THR A 94 7.45 -4.11 -4.03
N SER A 95 6.55 -3.29 -3.50
CA SER A 95 5.17 -3.72 -3.23
C SER A 95 4.33 -3.87 -4.51
N VAL A 96 4.79 -3.30 -5.63
CA VAL A 96 4.09 -3.36 -6.92
C VAL A 96 4.41 -4.68 -7.63
N LYS A 97 3.39 -5.46 -8.02
CA LYS A 97 3.52 -6.85 -8.52
C LYS A 97 4.51 -7.08 -9.67
N ALA A 98 4.76 -6.07 -10.52
CA ALA A 98 5.66 -6.19 -11.66
C ALA A 98 7.04 -5.53 -11.46
N VAL A 99 7.32 -5.05 -10.25
CA VAL A 99 8.59 -4.38 -9.91
C VAL A 99 9.47 -5.35 -9.14
N SER A 100 10.55 -5.79 -9.77
CA SER A 100 11.56 -6.63 -9.09
C SER A 100 12.41 -5.79 -8.13
N ALA A 101 13.09 -6.45 -7.20
CA ALA A 101 14.03 -5.79 -6.29
C ALA A 101 15.18 -5.09 -7.04
N ASP A 102 15.67 -5.67 -8.15
CA ASP A 102 16.68 -5.06 -9.03
C ASP A 102 16.17 -3.76 -9.67
N ILE A 103 14.94 -3.74 -10.18
CA ILE A 103 14.34 -2.51 -10.74
C ILE A 103 14.22 -1.44 -9.66
N ALA A 104 13.70 -1.80 -8.47
CA ALA A 104 13.58 -0.86 -7.36
C ALA A 104 14.95 -0.31 -6.91
N GLN A 105 15.98 -1.15 -6.91
CA GLN A 105 17.35 -0.76 -6.59
C GLN A 105 17.94 0.20 -7.63
N ARG A 106 17.76 -0.07 -8.93
CA ARG A 106 18.20 0.81 -10.01
C ARG A 106 17.53 2.18 -9.95
N LEU A 107 16.22 2.21 -9.67
CA LEU A 107 15.48 3.46 -9.48
C LEU A 107 16.01 4.24 -8.27
N ALA A 108 16.26 3.57 -7.15
CA ALA A 108 16.85 4.20 -5.97
C ALA A 108 18.27 4.74 -6.22
N TRP A 109 19.09 4.03 -7.00
CA TRP A 109 20.43 4.48 -7.38
C TRP A 109 20.39 5.67 -8.34
N ALA A 110 19.53 5.66 -9.34
CA ALA A 110 19.37 6.80 -10.24
C ALA A 110 18.93 8.05 -9.48
N ARG A 111 18.10 7.91 -8.44
CA ARG A 111 17.68 9.02 -7.57
C ARG A 111 18.82 9.65 -6.76
N MET A 112 19.98 8.99 -6.62
CA MET A 112 21.16 9.59 -5.96
C MET A 112 21.72 10.78 -6.75
N SER A 113 21.42 10.88 -8.06
CA SER A 113 21.77 12.03 -8.90
C SER A 113 20.79 13.21 -8.75
N GLY A 114 19.74 13.06 -7.94
CA GLY A 114 18.66 14.04 -7.75
C GLY A 114 17.28 13.40 -7.94
N PRO A 115 16.20 14.06 -7.47
CA PRO A 115 14.84 13.62 -7.72
C PRO A 115 14.55 13.59 -9.23
N PHE A 116 13.61 12.74 -9.64
CA PHE A 116 13.08 12.74 -11.00
C PHE A 116 12.16 13.94 -11.17
N GLU A 117 12.42 14.76 -12.18
CA GLU A 117 11.63 15.95 -12.48
C GLU A 117 10.44 15.62 -13.38
N ASP A 118 10.64 14.72 -14.34
CA ASP A 118 9.62 14.26 -15.27
C ASP A 118 9.85 12.78 -15.63
N LEU A 119 8.83 12.16 -16.23
CA LEU A 119 8.94 10.81 -16.77
C LEU A 119 10.08 10.70 -17.78
N GLU A 120 10.30 11.71 -18.63
CA GLU A 120 11.38 11.64 -19.60
C GLU A 120 12.78 11.58 -18.96
N ASP A 121 12.98 12.33 -17.88
CA ASP A 121 14.21 12.28 -17.08
C ASP A 121 14.41 10.89 -16.47
N LEU A 122 13.35 10.26 -15.95
CA LEU A 122 13.40 8.88 -15.47
C LEU A 122 13.82 7.90 -16.58
N PHE A 123 13.29 8.04 -17.79
CA PHE A 123 13.61 7.18 -18.92
C PHE A 123 15.05 7.33 -19.41
N ARG A 124 15.61 8.55 -19.36
CA ARG A 124 17.03 8.79 -19.68
C ARG A 124 17.96 8.15 -18.66
N ARG A 125 17.58 8.15 -17.38
CA ARG A 125 18.42 7.64 -16.28
C ARG A 125 18.32 6.13 -16.08
N VAL A 126 17.14 5.53 -16.30
CA VAL A 126 16.89 4.11 -15.99
C VAL A 126 16.08 3.42 -17.07
N THR A 127 16.61 2.31 -17.57
CA THR A 127 15.85 1.37 -18.41
C THR A 127 14.96 0.48 -17.55
N VAL A 128 13.64 0.64 -17.67
CA VAL A 128 12.63 -0.15 -16.97
C VAL A 128 11.77 -0.90 -17.99
N PRO A 129 11.49 -2.20 -17.80
CA PRO A 129 10.64 -2.94 -18.75
C PRO A 129 9.19 -2.42 -18.73
N ARG A 130 8.53 -2.46 -19.89
CA ARG A 130 7.16 -1.96 -20.09
C ARG A 130 6.16 -2.44 -19.03
N LYS A 131 6.21 -3.74 -18.67
CA LYS A 131 5.31 -4.32 -17.65
C LYS A 131 5.46 -3.65 -16.28
N ALA A 132 6.69 -3.30 -15.90
CA ALA A 132 6.96 -2.63 -14.64
C ALA A 132 6.51 -1.16 -14.68
N LEU A 133 6.75 -0.46 -15.79
CA LEU A 133 6.28 0.91 -16.01
C LEU A 133 4.76 1.02 -15.95
N ASP A 134 4.04 0.15 -16.67
CA ASP A 134 2.58 0.12 -16.66
C ASP A 134 2.05 -0.13 -15.23
N SER A 135 2.73 -0.97 -14.46
CA SER A 135 2.33 -1.29 -13.09
C SER A 135 2.64 -0.15 -12.10
N LEU A 136 3.77 0.54 -12.26
CA LEU A 136 4.12 1.75 -11.50
C LEU A 136 3.16 2.90 -11.81
N ALA A 137 2.80 3.07 -13.08
CA ALA A 137 1.80 4.05 -13.48
C ALA A 137 0.44 3.72 -12.84
N ARG A 138 -0.02 2.46 -12.92
CA ARG A 138 -1.30 2.04 -12.31
C ARG A 138 -1.33 2.14 -10.79
N SER A 139 -0.21 1.91 -10.10
CA SER A 139 -0.13 2.07 -8.64
C SER A 139 -0.18 3.53 -8.19
N GLY A 140 0.02 4.48 -9.11
CA GLY A 140 0.11 5.91 -8.82
C GLY A 140 1.49 6.36 -8.38
N ALA A 141 2.55 5.57 -8.66
CA ALA A 141 3.92 5.94 -8.33
C ALA A 141 4.43 7.18 -9.08
N PHE A 142 3.79 7.50 -10.20
CA PHE A 142 4.09 8.68 -11.03
C PHE A 142 3.08 9.82 -10.82
N ASP A 143 2.14 9.70 -9.88
CA ASP A 143 1.14 10.74 -9.62
C ASP A 143 1.82 12.08 -9.23
N CYS A 144 3.02 12.05 -8.64
CA CYS A 144 3.83 13.23 -8.29
C CYS A 144 4.47 13.94 -9.50
N LEU A 145 4.63 13.25 -10.63
CA LEU A 145 5.23 13.80 -11.86
C LEU A 145 4.15 14.32 -12.81
N THR A 146 3.11 13.52 -13.04
CA THR A 146 2.10 13.82 -14.07
C THR A 146 0.78 14.34 -13.51
N GLY A 147 0.57 14.32 -12.20
CA GLY A 147 -0.68 14.72 -11.54
C GLY A 147 -1.86 13.74 -11.72
N SER A 148 -1.89 12.97 -12.81
CA SER A 148 -2.93 11.96 -13.07
C SER A 148 -2.35 10.61 -13.47
N THR A 149 -2.91 9.56 -12.89
CA THR A 149 -2.55 8.15 -13.15
C THR A 149 -2.79 7.72 -14.60
N ARG A 150 -3.85 8.25 -15.25
CA ARG A 150 -4.14 7.95 -16.66
C ARG A 150 -3.15 8.62 -17.59
N GLN A 151 -2.76 9.86 -17.29
CA GLN A 151 -1.71 10.56 -18.03
C GLN A 151 -0.36 9.87 -17.84
N ALA A 152 -0.01 9.45 -16.61
CA ALA A 152 1.18 8.64 -16.35
C ALA A 152 1.21 7.35 -17.19
N LEU A 153 0.09 6.63 -17.24
CA LEU A 153 0.01 5.38 -18.00
C LEU A 153 0.13 5.61 -19.52
N TRP A 154 -0.49 6.68 -20.03
CA TRP A 154 -0.37 7.05 -21.43
C TRP A 154 1.08 7.44 -21.78
N ALA A 155 1.70 8.32 -20.99
CA ALA A 155 3.07 8.75 -21.17
C ALA A 155 4.06 7.58 -21.08
N ALA A 156 3.89 6.68 -20.11
CA ALA A 156 4.69 5.46 -20.00
C ALA A 156 4.56 4.57 -21.26
N GLY A 157 3.36 4.49 -21.84
CA GLY A 157 3.11 3.75 -23.08
C GLY A 157 3.82 4.36 -24.30
N VAL A 158 3.76 5.68 -24.46
CA VAL A 158 4.44 6.40 -25.56
C VAL A 158 5.96 6.28 -25.42
N MET A 159 6.50 6.47 -24.21
CA MET A 159 7.94 6.37 -23.98
C MET A 159 8.49 4.96 -24.17
N SER A 160 7.73 3.92 -23.80
CA SER A 160 8.15 2.54 -24.06
C SER A 160 8.28 2.26 -25.57
N GLN A 161 7.37 2.77 -26.40
CA GLN A 161 7.46 2.61 -27.85
C GLN A 161 8.69 3.33 -28.44
N ARG A 162 9.05 4.49 -27.89
CA ARG A 162 10.24 5.23 -28.31
C ARG A 162 11.52 4.47 -27.99
N ILE A 163 11.63 3.89 -26.80
CA ILE A 163 12.80 3.07 -26.43
C ILE A 163 12.95 1.89 -27.38
N ASP A 164 11.87 1.18 -27.70
CA ASP A 164 11.90 0.09 -28.70
C ASP A 164 12.31 0.61 -30.10
N SER A 165 11.92 1.84 -30.44
CA SER A 165 12.31 2.53 -31.67
C SER A 165 13.73 3.12 -31.64
N LEU A 166 14.43 3.19 -30.51
CA LEU A 166 15.85 3.54 -30.46
C LEU A 166 16.74 2.32 -30.78
N TYR A 167 16.25 1.11 -30.47
CA TYR A 167 16.91 -0.14 -30.80
C TYR A 167 16.60 -0.62 -32.23
N THR A 168 15.57 -0.06 -32.86
CA THR A 168 15.25 -0.27 -34.29
C THR A 168 15.71 0.96 -35.05
N PRO A 169 16.58 0.88 -36.07
CA PRO A 169 17.05 2.08 -36.77
C PRO A 169 15.91 2.74 -37.54
N ALA A 170 15.23 3.70 -36.90
CA ALA A 170 14.28 4.58 -37.54
C ALA A 170 15.04 5.78 -38.13
N PHE A 171 14.67 6.19 -39.35
CA PHE A 171 15.28 7.33 -40.06
C PHE A 171 14.98 8.69 -39.41
N LEU A 172 14.03 8.75 -38.47
CA LEU A 172 13.62 9.97 -37.79
C LEU A 172 13.90 9.83 -36.29
N PRO A 173 14.40 10.89 -35.62
CA PRO A 173 14.44 10.90 -34.17
C PRO A 173 13.01 10.70 -33.63
N PRO A 174 12.82 9.91 -32.56
CA PRO A 174 11.50 9.81 -31.95
C PRO A 174 11.03 11.23 -31.59
N PRO A 175 9.74 11.58 -31.83
CA PRO A 175 9.22 12.90 -31.46
C PRO A 175 9.47 13.15 -29.97
N LEU A 176 9.49 14.39 -29.48
CA LEU A 176 9.48 14.69 -28.03
C LEU A 176 8.01 14.73 -27.56
N ILE A 177 7.67 14.29 -26.34
CA ILE A 177 6.28 14.49 -25.87
C ILE A 177 6.22 15.94 -25.44
N THR A 178 5.55 16.79 -26.23
CA THR A 178 5.17 18.09 -25.72
C THR A 178 3.94 17.91 -24.83
N SER A 179 3.83 18.70 -23.76
CA SER A 179 2.67 18.67 -22.86
C SER A 179 1.34 18.94 -23.60
N GLU A 180 1.41 19.54 -24.79
CA GLU A 180 0.29 19.87 -25.67
C GLU A 180 -0.27 18.66 -26.44
N GLU A 181 0.50 17.58 -26.60
CA GLU A 181 0.10 16.36 -27.31
C GLU A 181 -0.63 15.34 -26.44
N ILE A 182 -0.76 15.59 -25.13
CA ILE A 182 -1.44 14.67 -24.22
C ILE A 182 -2.96 14.81 -24.42
N PRO A 183 -3.66 13.74 -24.86
CA PRO A 183 -5.10 13.81 -25.01
C PRO A 183 -5.76 14.08 -23.65
N THR A 184 -6.87 14.82 -23.66
CA THR A 184 -7.66 15.05 -22.44
C THR A 184 -8.30 13.74 -21.99
N LEU A 185 -7.68 13.06 -21.02
CA LEU A 185 -8.17 11.81 -20.48
C LEU A 185 -9.09 12.08 -19.28
N PRO A 186 -10.27 11.41 -19.18
CA PRO A 186 -11.14 11.58 -18.03
C PRO A 186 -10.43 11.13 -16.74
N PRO A 187 -10.74 11.70 -15.57
CA PRO A 187 -10.20 11.23 -14.31
C PRO A 187 -10.71 9.82 -13.97
N LEU A 188 -9.94 9.06 -13.18
CA LEU A 188 -10.36 7.75 -12.71
C LEU A 188 -11.55 7.88 -11.75
N THR A 189 -12.57 7.04 -11.96
CA THR A 189 -13.64 6.89 -10.97
C THR A 189 -13.10 6.19 -9.71
N LYS A 190 -13.77 6.37 -8.57
CA LYS A 190 -13.37 5.70 -7.31
C LYS A 190 -13.36 4.17 -7.45
N HIS A 191 -14.29 3.60 -8.22
CA HIS A 191 -14.37 2.17 -8.50
C HIS A 191 -13.14 1.68 -9.28
N GLU A 192 -12.81 2.35 -10.38
CA GLU A 192 -11.64 2.00 -11.19
C GLU A 192 -10.35 2.12 -10.40
N ARG A 193 -10.24 3.16 -9.56
CA ARG A 193 -9.06 3.38 -8.72
C ARG A 193 -8.83 2.22 -7.74
N ILE A 194 -9.87 1.76 -7.04
CA ILE A 194 -9.75 0.61 -6.14
C ILE A 194 -9.35 -0.65 -6.92
N LEU A 195 -9.94 -0.87 -8.10
CA LEU A 195 -9.59 -2.02 -8.93
C LEU A 195 -8.12 -1.98 -9.37
N TRP A 196 -7.58 -0.80 -9.70
CA TRP A 196 -6.18 -0.63 -10.08
C TRP A 196 -5.23 -0.82 -8.90
N ASP A 197 -5.59 -0.32 -7.72
CA ASP A 197 -4.82 -0.50 -6.48
C ASP A 197 -4.75 -1.99 -6.09
N LEU A 198 -5.87 -2.71 -6.14
CA LEU A 198 -5.93 -4.16 -5.86
C LEU A 198 -5.12 -4.96 -6.88
N LYS A 199 -5.20 -4.59 -8.17
CA LYS A 199 -4.41 -5.26 -9.23
C LYS A 199 -2.91 -5.01 -9.09
N SER A 200 -2.49 -3.84 -8.61
CA SER A 200 -1.08 -3.43 -8.57
C SER A 200 -0.33 -3.90 -7.33
N HIS A 201 -0.92 -3.79 -6.13
CA HIS A 201 -0.24 -4.12 -4.86
C HIS A 201 -1.14 -4.79 -3.81
N ASP A 202 -2.21 -5.48 -4.23
CA ASP A 202 -3.09 -6.34 -3.38
C ASP A 202 -3.79 -5.66 -2.20
N ALA A 203 -3.79 -4.33 -2.15
CA ALA A 203 -4.45 -3.56 -1.10
C ALA A 203 -4.93 -2.22 -1.64
N GLY A 204 -6.19 -1.87 -1.40
CA GLY A 204 -6.79 -0.62 -1.87
C GLY A 204 -6.46 0.59 -0.97
N ARG A 205 -6.41 1.80 -1.55
CA ARG A 205 -6.41 3.05 -0.76
C ARG A 205 -7.66 3.14 0.12
N LEU A 206 -8.79 2.69 -0.42
CA LEU A 206 -10.10 2.59 0.23
C LEU A 206 -10.55 1.14 0.33
N HIS A 207 -11.35 0.81 1.34
CA HIS A 207 -11.99 -0.49 1.44
C HIS A 207 -13.10 -0.62 0.38
N PRO A 208 -13.23 -1.74 -0.36
CA PRO A 208 -14.27 -1.90 -1.39
C PRO A 208 -15.69 -1.68 -0.87
N LEU A 209 -15.99 -2.15 0.35
CA LEU A 209 -17.29 -1.94 1.00
C LEU A 209 -17.61 -0.46 1.28
N THR A 210 -16.64 0.45 1.26
CA THR A 210 -16.89 1.89 1.37
C THR A 210 -17.73 2.38 0.20
N LEU A 211 -17.54 1.83 -1.01
CA LEU A 211 -18.33 2.19 -2.19
C LEU A 211 -19.75 1.61 -2.13
N ALA A 212 -19.88 0.40 -1.60
CA ALA A 212 -21.16 -0.27 -1.40
C ALA A 212 -21.93 0.22 -0.16
N ARG A 213 -21.34 1.11 0.66
CA ARG A 213 -21.88 1.46 1.98
C ARG A 213 -23.29 2.06 1.92
N ARG A 214 -23.58 2.86 0.89
CA ARG A 214 -24.91 3.42 0.68
C ARG A 214 -25.97 2.33 0.49
N LEU A 215 -25.71 1.41 -0.44
CA LEU A 215 -26.61 0.29 -0.74
C LEU A 215 -26.77 -0.64 0.48
N LEU A 216 -25.69 -0.88 1.23
CA LEU A 216 -25.75 -1.67 2.46
C LEU A 216 -26.61 -1.00 3.54
N ASN A 217 -26.56 0.33 3.67
CA ASN A 217 -27.44 1.06 4.58
C ASN A 217 -28.91 0.96 4.15
N GLU A 218 -29.20 1.04 2.85
CA GLU A 218 -30.56 0.88 2.30
C GLU A 218 -31.12 -0.53 2.56
N LEU A 219 -30.26 -1.55 2.55
CA LEU A 219 -30.60 -2.93 2.94
C LEU A 219 -30.67 -3.16 4.46
N GLY A 220 -30.50 -2.12 5.28
CA GLY A 220 -30.55 -2.22 6.75
C GLY A 220 -29.28 -2.82 7.40
N ALA A 221 -28.20 -3.05 6.65
CA ALA A 221 -26.96 -3.57 7.20
C ALA A 221 -26.25 -2.50 8.04
N GLN A 222 -26.19 -2.70 9.36
CA GLN A 222 -25.53 -1.77 10.27
C GLN A 222 -24.02 -2.06 10.41
N THR A 223 -23.25 -1.08 10.89
CA THR A 223 -21.82 -1.30 11.19
C THR A 223 -21.65 -1.85 12.59
N ILE A 224 -20.58 -2.60 12.87
CA ILE A 224 -20.31 -3.04 14.24
C ILE A 224 -20.15 -1.87 15.23
N GLN A 225 -19.79 -0.67 14.75
CA GLN A 225 -19.74 0.54 15.56
C GLN A 225 -21.12 0.96 16.10
N THR A 226 -22.22 0.67 15.41
CA THR A 226 -23.56 0.96 15.96
C THR A 226 -23.89 0.02 17.12
N CYS A 227 -23.42 -1.23 17.10
CA CYS A 227 -23.57 -2.16 18.23
C CYS A 227 -22.88 -1.61 19.50
N TYR A 228 -21.68 -1.03 19.38
CA TYR A 228 -20.98 -0.42 20.52
C TYR A 228 -21.69 0.82 21.08
N ARG A 229 -22.44 1.57 20.25
CA ARG A 229 -23.25 2.69 20.74
C ARG A 229 -24.48 2.23 21.53
N VAL A 230 -25.06 1.09 21.17
CA VAL A 230 -26.21 0.52 21.89
C VAL A 230 -25.82 0.01 23.27
N ALA A 231 -24.63 -0.57 23.42
CA ALA A 231 -24.13 -1.01 24.73
C ALA A 231 -23.87 0.14 25.71
N ALA A 232 -23.57 1.35 25.22
CA ALA A 232 -23.34 2.53 26.06
C ALA A 232 -24.63 3.21 26.55
N ILE A 233 -25.81 2.82 26.05
CA ILE A 233 -27.13 3.35 26.44
C ILE A 233 -27.79 2.43 27.51
N GLY A 234 -27.08 1.41 27.99
CA GLY A 234 -27.56 0.44 28.98
C GLY A 234 -27.36 0.81 30.46
N ASP A 235 -26.77 1.97 30.77
CA ASP A 235 -26.78 2.49 32.15
C ASP A 235 -28.06 3.31 32.38
N GLU A 236 -28.84 2.89 33.38
CA GLU A 236 -30.23 3.27 33.67
C GLU A 236 -30.55 4.77 33.64
N PRO A 237 -31.77 5.18 33.25
CA PRO A 237 -32.28 6.50 33.60
C PRO A 237 -32.50 6.55 35.11
N GLN A 238 -31.79 7.43 35.81
CA GLN A 238 -32.08 7.73 37.21
C GLN A 238 -33.51 8.25 37.33
N VAL A 239 -34.35 7.43 37.96
CA VAL A 239 -35.68 7.82 38.43
C VAL A 239 -35.49 8.64 39.70
N THR A 240 -35.78 9.94 39.63
CA THR A 240 -36.18 10.76 40.78
C THR A 240 -37.69 10.74 40.91
#